data_AF-A0ABD2ILX3-F1
#
_entry.id   AF-A0ABD2ILX3-F1
#
_cell.length_a   1.000
_cell.length_b   1.000
_cell.length_c   1.000
_cell.angle_alpha   90.00
_cell.angle_beta   90.00
_cell.angle_gamma   90.00
#
_symmetry.space_group_name_H-M   'P 1'
#
loop_
_entity.id
_entity.type
_entity.pdbx_description
1 polymer ?
#
loop_
_entity_poly.entity_id
_entity_poly.type
_entity_poly.pdbx_seq_one_letter_code
_entity_poly.pdbx_strand_id
1 'polypeptide(L)'
;MCGTFAERRVAFVDQKGDCFLALVSCYGSAQRTAKIGSLISCLSANNLTNMLAALQDNQRLIVWTLPTVAFLDRDLLPSTQMELGNSAELGKSATIIGFIGNTVTVRRSDECLIAHYVPPFVAGLIRCVQLTQWEQAVRICRTTNEEFLWATLAGLACIEKNYQIAEICYGQLEEVEKVLFLSELRSQNVPQLRDAKVAQFSGQRREADMLLVNAGRTFEALMLNLGTFRFDRALELATKMGRHLDTVLGYRQRYLELIGRKETDQRYLKHLSEVEIDWTHIFEKIQEDEAKANQQNKSP
;
A
#
# COMPACT_ATOMS: atom_id res chain seq x y z
N MET A 1 1.34 -5.81 -18.62
CA MET A 1 1.29 -7.04 -17.77
C MET A 1 -0.03 -7.76 -18.01
N CYS A 2 -0.10 -9.04 -17.64
CA CYS A 2 -1.21 -9.94 -17.92
C CYS A 2 -2.47 -9.61 -17.07
N GLY A 3 -3.62 -10.16 -17.47
CA GLY A 3 -4.88 -10.00 -16.73
C GLY A 3 -5.98 -9.26 -17.51
N THR A 4 -7.12 -9.12 -16.84
CA THR A 4 -8.31 -8.42 -17.37
C THR A 4 -8.02 -6.93 -17.54
N PHE A 5 -8.85 -6.21 -18.31
CA PHE A 5 -8.64 -4.78 -18.56
C PHE A 5 -8.50 -3.96 -17.27
N ALA A 6 -9.25 -4.31 -16.23
CA ALA A 6 -9.20 -3.63 -14.93
C ALA A 6 -7.89 -3.88 -14.16
N GLU A 7 -7.24 -5.03 -14.39
CA GLU A 7 -6.01 -5.45 -13.73
C GLU A 7 -4.75 -5.05 -14.51
N ARG A 8 -4.91 -4.67 -15.78
CA ARG A 8 -3.77 -4.29 -16.62
C ARG A 8 -3.04 -3.08 -16.04
N ARG A 9 -1.72 -3.20 -16.08
CA ARG A 9 -0.77 -2.17 -15.65
C ARG A 9 0.28 -1.96 -16.72
N VAL A 10 0.82 -0.75 -16.75
CA VAL A 10 1.95 -0.35 -17.59
C VAL A 10 3.11 0.03 -16.67
N ALA A 11 4.28 -0.56 -16.93
CA ALA A 11 5.52 -0.14 -16.29
C ALA A 11 6.32 0.71 -17.29
N PHE A 12 6.91 1.81 -16.84
CA PHE A 12 7.74 2.67 -17.67
C PHE A 12 8.86 3.29 -16.84
N VAL A 13 9.93 3.71 -17.51
CA VAL A 13 11.08 4.38 -16.89
C VAL A 13 11.14 5.80 -17.42
N ASP A 14 11.39 6.77 -16.54
CA ASP A 14 11.59 8.16 -16.94
C ASP A 14 13.04 8.44 -17.37
N GLN A 15 13.33 9.68 -17.78
CA GLN A 15 14.68 10.07 -18.21
C GLN A 15 15.73 10.05 -17.07
N LYS A 16 15.30 10.04 -15.80
CA LYS A 16 16.16 9.98 -14.62
C LYS A 16 16.45 8.54 -14.17
N GLY A 17 15.87 7.55 -14.86
CA GLY A 17 15.96 6.14 -14.48
C GLY A 17 14.99 5.75 -13.36
N ASP A 18 14.01 6.59 -13.05
CA ASP A 18 12.96 6.23 -12.10
C ASP A 18 11.91 5.37 -12.80
N CYS A 19 11.62 4.21 -12.20
CA CYS A 19 10.64 3.27 -12.72
C CYS A 19 9.29 3.47 -12.03
N PHE A 20 8.24 3.57 -12.83
CA PHE A 20 6.88 3.77 -12.39
C PHE A 20 5.97 2.66 -12.89
N LEU A 21 4.98 2.35 -12.08
CA LEU A 21 3.84 1.50 -12.42
C LEU A 21 2.59 2.36 -12.53
N ALA A 22 1.80 2.17 -13.58
CA ALA A 22 0.55 2.89 -13.81
C ALA A 22 -0.65 1.95 -13.99
N LEU A 23 -1.80 2.38 -13.48
CA LEU A 23 -3.10 1.74 -13.72
C LEU A 23 -3.58 2.06 -15.15
N VAL A 24 -3.96 1.05 -15.94
CA VAL A 24 -4.56 1.30 -17.27
C VAL A 24 -6.00 1.81 -17.13
N SER A 25 -6.79 1.17 -16.27
CA SER A 25 -8.11 1.68 -15.90
C SER A 25 -7.97 2.64 -14.72
N CYS A 26 -8.37 3.90 -14.93
CA CYS A 26 -8.24 4.98 -13.94
C CYS A 26 -9.58 5.38 -13.30
N TYR A 27 -10.67 4.66 -13.56
CA TYR A 27 -11.99 5.02 -13.03
C TYR A 27 -11.98 4.95 -11.50
N GLY A 28 -12.24 6.08 -10.82
CA GLY A 28 -12.36 6.17 -9.37
C GLY A 28 -11.06 6.17 -8.56
N SER A 29 -9.89 5.86 -9.14
CA SER A 29 -8.62 5.79 -8.40
C SER A 29 -7.90 7.14 -8.32
N ALA A 30 -7.60 7.58 -7.09
CA ALA A 30 -6.89 8.84 -6.83
C ALA A 30 -5.38 8.74 -7.16
N GLN A 31 -4.75 7.60 -6.88
CA GLN A 31 -3.34 7.34 -7.19
C GLN A 31 -3.24 6.46 -8.43
N ARG A 32 -2.85 7.08 -9.55
CA ARG A 32 -2.79 6.43 -10.86
C ARG A 32 -1.42 5.84 -11.17
N THR A 33 -0.39 6.33 -10.48
CA THR A 33 1.00 5.98 -10.68
C THR A 33 1.70 5.76 -9.33
N ALA A 34 2.61 4.77 -9.29
CA ALA A 34 3.44 4.47 -8.13
C ALA A 34 4.89 4.31 -8.60
N LYS A 35 5.84 4.98 -7.94
CA LYS A 35 7.27 4.76 -8.17
C LYS A 35 7.67 3.43 -7.52
N ILE A 36 8.23 2.52 -8.31
CA ILE A 36 8.60 1.16 -7.87
C ILE A 36 10.11 0.92 -7.83
N GLY A 37 10.91 1.76 -8.48
CA GLY A 37 12.36 1.63 -8.50
C GLY A 37 13.05 2.92 -8.95
N SER A 38 14.37 2.95 -8.77
CA SER A 38 15.24 4.04 -9.26
C SER A 38 16.49 3.44 -9.89
N LEU A 39 17.16 4.19 -10.75
CA LEU A 39 18.35 3.75 -11.51
C LEU A 39 18.07 2.52 -12.39
N ILE A 40 16.86 2.44 -12.94
CA ILE A 40 16.46 1.36 -13.83
C ILE A 40 16.82 1.73 -15.27
N SER A 41 17.47 0.83 -15.99
CA SER A 41 17.84 1.05 -17.40
C SER A 41 17.05 0.19 -18.38
N CYS A 42 16.55 -0.96 -17.94
CA CYS A 42 15.80 -1.89 -18.78
C CYS A 42 14.70 -2.59 -17.99
N LEU A 43 13.58 -2.88 -18.65
CA LEU A 43 12.42 -3.57 -18.09
C LEU A 43 11.96 -4.69 -19.01
N SER A 44 11.52 -5.81 -18.44
CA SER A 44 10.78 -6.83 -19.17
C SER A 44 9.71 -7.44 -18.28
N ALA A 45 8.44 -7.37 -18.70
CA ALA A 45 7.35 -8.06 -18.03
C ALA A 45 7.37 -9.56 -18.35
N ASN A 46 6.96 -10.38 -17.39
CA ASN A 46 6.75 -11.79 -17.61
C ASN A 46 5.56 -12.04 -18.56
N ASN A 47 5.64 -13.09 -19.36
CA ASN A 47 4.58 -13.44 -20.31
C ASN A 47 3.40 -14.22 -19.71
N LEU A 48 3.56 -14.86 -18.54
CA LEU A 48 2.53 -15.67 -17.89
C LEU A 48 1.96 -15.01 -16.63
N THR A 49 2.78 -14.28 -15.90
CA THR A 49 2.46 -13.69 -14.59
C THR A 49 2.62 -12.17 -14.63
N ASN A 50 2.31 -11.50 -13.51
CA ASN A 50 2.52 -10.07 -13.34
C ASN A 50 3.91 -9.72 -12.76
N MET A 51 4.86 -10.66 -12.80
CA MET A 51 6.24 -10.37 -12.42
C MET A 51 6.89 -9.41 -13.42
N LEU A 52 7.83 -8.60 -12.92
CA LEU A 52 8.55 -7.62 -13.72
C LEU A 52 10.05 -7.73 -13.44
N ALA A 53 10.85 -8.02 -14.47
CA ALA A 53 12.30 -8.02 -14.40
C ALA A 53 12.85 -6.63 -14.76
N ALA A 54 13.92 -6.23 -14.10
CA ALA A 54 14.60 -4.97 -14.35
C ALA A 54 16.11 -5.06 -14.14
N LEU A 55 16.84 -4.22 -14.88
CA LEU A 55 18.25 -3.95 -14.61
C LEU A 55 18.37 -2.65 -13.82
N GLN A 56 18.82 -2.78 -12.58
CA GLN A 56 19.11 -1.67 -11.68
C GLN A 56 20.62 -1.38 -11.67
N ASP A 57 20.96 -0.09 -11.69
CA ASP A 57 22.35 0.40 -11.73
C ASP A 57 23.19 -0.23 -12.86
N ASN A 58 22.53 -0.55 -13.98
CA ASN A 58 23.08 -1.22 -15.16
C ASN A 58 23.74 -2.60 -14.93
N GLN A 59 23.66 -3.18 -13.74
CA GLN A 59 24.37 -4.41 -13.39
C GLN A 59 23.56 -5.38 -12.53
N ARG A 60 22.61 -4.90 -11.73
CA ARG A 60 21.83 -5.76 -10.84
C ARG A 60 20.55 -6.19 -11.54
N LEU A 61 20.41 -7.49 -11.80
CA LEU A 61 19.17 -8.04 -12.33
C LEU A 61 18.22 -8.34 -11.16
N ILE A 62 17.15 -7.57 -11.07
CA ILE A 62 16.11 -7.74 -10.06
C ILE A 62 14.81 -8.19 -10.69
N VAL A 63 14.01 -8.95 -9.95
CA VAL A 63 12.64 -9.31 -10.30
C VAL A 63 11.73 -8.89 -9.17
N TRP A 64 10.76 -8.02 -9.48
CA TRP A 64 9.60 -7.80 -8.63
C TRP A 64 8.61 -8.94 -8.86
N THR A 65 8.36 -9.73 -7.83
CA THR A 65 7.40 -10.84 -7.90
C THR A 65 5.95 -10.35 -7.95
N LEU A 66 5.68 -9.23 -7.27
CA LEU A 66 4.36 -8.60 -7.21
C LEU A 66 4.46 -7.05 -7.28
N PRO A 67 4.78 -6.47 -8.45
CA PRO A 67 4.94 -5.02 -8.60
C PRO A 67 3.70 -4.21 -8.18
N THR A 68 2.51 -4.81 -8.31
CA THR A 68 1.22 -4.20 -7.97
C THR A 68 1.06 -3.92 -6.48
N VAL A 69 1.87 -4.56 -5.62
CA VAL A 69 1.86 -4.31 -4.17
C VAL A 69 2.13 -2.83 -3.86
N ALA A 70 2.84 -2.12 -4.74
CA ALA A 70 3.11 -0.68 -4.61
C ALA A 70 1.86 0.21 -4.48
N PHE A 71 0.69 -0.27 -4.90
CA PHE A 71 -0.59 0.44 -4.75
C PHE A 71 -1.35 0.07 -3.48
N LEU A 72 -0.96 -0.99 -2.78
CA LEU A 72 -1.63 -1.54 -1.61
C LEU A 72 -0.80 -1.31 -0.36
N ASP A 73 0.45 -1.77 -0.40
CA ASP A 73 1.44 -1.67 0.67
C ASP A 73 2.79 -1.33 0.04
N ARG A 74 3.11 -0.04 0.06
CA ARG A 74 4.36 0.47 -0.53
C ARG A 74 5.58 0.00 0.25
N ASP A 75 5.43 -0.23 1.55
CA ASP A 75 6.53 -0.60 2.44
C ASP A 75 6.88 -2.09 2.28
N LEU A 76 5.93 -2.90 1.81
CA LEU A 76 6.16 -4.30 1.45
C LEU A 76 6.87 -4.49 0.10
N LEU A 77 6.86 -3.49 -0.78
CA LEU A 77 7.44 -3.58 -2.13
C LEU A 77 8.92 -4.02 -2.15
N PRO A 78 9.83 -3.49 -1.30
CA PRO A 78 11.22 -3.94 -1.25
C PRO A 78 11.34 -5.43 -0.92
N SER A 79 10.56 -5.94 0.02
CA SER A 79 10.58 -7.37 0.39
C SER A 79 10.04 -8.28 -0.72
N THR A 80 9.25 -7.77 -1.68
CA THR A 80 8.81 -8.57 -2.85
C THR A 80 9.85 -8.65 -3.99
N GLN A 81 11.07 -8.17 -3.76
CA GLN A 81 12.14 -8.20 -4.75
C GLN A 81 13.03 -9.41 -4.55
N MET A 82 13.51 -9.95 -5.66
CA MET A 82 14.61 -10.90 -5.65
C MET A 82 15.70 -10.47 -6.63
N GLU A 83 16.95 -10.62 -6.23
CA GLU A 83 18.11 -10.45 -7.11
C GLU A 83 18.43 -11.79 -7.78
N LEU A 84 18.74 -11.76 -9.08
CA LEU A 84 19.09 -12.94 -9.86
C LEU A 84 20.56 -12.92 -10.28
N GLY A 85 21.25 -14.02 -10.02
CA GLY A 85 22.65 -14.20 -10.44
C GLY A 85 23.61 -13.25 -9.73
N ASN A 86 24.80 -13.09 -10.29
CA ASN A 86 25.82 -12.18 -9.78
C ASN A 86 25.90 -10.93 -10.66
N SER A 87 25.71 -9.76 -10.06
CA SER A 87 25.74 -8.45 -10.76
C SER A 87 27.02 -8.19 -11.56
N ALA A 88 28.15 -8.77 -11.13
CA ALA A 88 29.43 -8.64 -11.84
C ALA A 88 29.44 -9.31 -13.23
N GLU A 89 28.57 -10.30 -13.47
CA GLU A 89 28.59 -11.09 -14.70
C GLU A 89 28.01 -10.33 -15.90
N LEU A 90 27.12 -9.36 -15.69
CA LEU A 90 26.36 -8.74 -16.78
C LEU A 90 27.15 -7.68 -17.58
N GLY A 91 28.15 -7.06 -16.95
CA GLY A 91 28.96 -6.00 -17.58
C GLY A 91 28.21 -4.66 -17.69
N LYS A 92 28.90 -3.63 -18.19
CA LYS A 92 28.31 -2.29 -18.39
C LYS A 92 27.49 -2.29 -19.68
N SER A 93 26.22 -1.87 -19.61
CA SER A 93 25.26 -1.81 -20.74
C SER A 93 24.53 -3.12 -21.08
N ALA A 94 24.30 -3.99 -20.10
CA ALA A 94 23.41 -5.13 -20.30
C ALA A 94 21.96 -4.69 -20.61
N THR A 95 21.22 -5.52 -21.35
CA THR A 95 19.81 -5.29 -21.69
C THR A 95 19.00 -6.56 -21.54
N ILE A 96 17.77 -6.45 -21.01
CA ILE A 96 16.86 -7.59 -20.92
C ILE A 96 16.18 -7.77 -22.28
N ILE A 97 16.29 -8.96 -22.86
CA ILE A 97 15.61 -9.30 -24.13
C ILE A 97 14.18 -9.76 -23.86
N GLY A 98 13.98 -10.54 -22.80
CA GLY A 98 12.67 -11.07 -22.48
C GLY A 98 12.61 -11.81 -21.16
N PHE A 99 11.39 -12.00 -20.69
CA PHE A 99 11.08 -12.77 -19.49
C PHE A 99 9.96 -13.75 -19.81
N ILE A 100 10.34 -15.01 -20.04
CA ILE A 100 9.45 -16.07 -20.51
C ILE A 100 9.42 -17.20 -19.49
N GLY A 101 8.23 -17.49 -18.95
CA GLY A 101 8.06 -18.49 -17.89
C GLY A 101 8.92 -18.15 -16.69
N ASN A 102 9.90 -19.01 -16.39
CA ASN A 102 10.82 -18.86 -15.27
C ASN A 102 12.22 -18.39 -15.70
N THR A 103 12.37 -17.89 -16.93
CA THR A 103 13.69 -17.51 -17.46
C THR A 103 13.69 -16.05 -17.88
N VAL A 104 14.67 -15.30 -17.36
CA VAL A 104 14.98 -13.94 -17.80
C VAL A 104 16.23 -14.01 -18.68
N THR A 105 16.09 -13.62 -19.94
CA THR A 105 17.21 -13.60 -20.89
C THR A 105 17.79 -12.20 -20.96
N VAL A 106 19.08 -12.09 -20.68
CA VAL A 106 19.84 -10.84 -20.70
C VAL A 106 20.92 -10.91 -21.77
N ARG A 107 21.01 -9.85 -22.57
CA ARG A 107 22.14 -9.60 -23.46
C ARG A 107 23.18 -8.79 -22.69
N ARG A 108 24.38 -9.35 -22.56
CA ARG A 108 25.53 -8.67 -21.96
C ARG A 108 26.13 -7.63 -22.91
N SER A 109 27.11 -6.89 -22.41
CA SER A 109 27.90 -5.92 -23.18
C SER A 109 28.71 -6.53 -24.33
N ASP A 110 29.03 -7.83 -24.27
CA ASP A 110 29.76 -8.58 -25.30
C ASP A 110 28.81 -9.27 -26.31
N GLU A 111 27.53 -8.88 -26.32
CA GLU A 111 26.45 -9.46 -27.14
C GLU A 111 26.10 -10.93 -26.80
N CYS A 112 26.73 -11.53 -25.79
CA CYS A 112 26.39 -12.86 -25.33
C CYS A 112 25.04 -12.87 -24.59
N LEU A 113 24.25 -13.92 -24.82
CA LEU A 113 22.98 -14.12 -24.14
C LEU A 113 23.18 -15.00 -22.91
N ILE A 114 22.78 -14.49 -21.74
CA ILE A 114 22.73 -15.24 -20.49
C ILE A 114 21.28 -15.42 -20.08
N ALA A 115 20.93 -16.63 -19.68
CA ALA A 115 19.64 -16.97 -19.12
C ALA A 115 19.75 -17.06 -17.58
N HIS A 116 18.99 -16.24 -16.88
CA HIS A 116 18.84 -16.32 -15.43
C HIS A 116 17.52 -17.02 -15.07
N TYR A 117 17.58 -17.88 -14.06
CA TYR A 117 16.43 -18.67 -13.63
C TYR A 117 15.72 -18.03 -12.43
N VAL A 118 14.41 -17.84 -12.55
CA VAL A 118 13.51 -17.47 -11.45
C VAL A 118 12.95 -18.75 -10.85
N PRO A 119 13.10 -19.00 -9.54
CA PRO A 119 12.53 -20.17 -8.89
C PRO A 119 11.02 -20.31 -9.15
N PRO A 120 10.52 -21.54 -9.38
CA PRO A 120 9.13 -21.77 -9.78
C PRO A 120 8.13 -21.53 -8.64
N PHE A 121 8.62 -21.26 -7.42
CA PHE A 121 7.82 -21.09 -6.21
C PHE A 121 6.84 -19.92 -6.33
N VAL A 122 7.24 -18.79 -6.93
CA VAL A 122 6.35 -17.64 -7.12
C VAL A 122 5.17 -17.98 -8.03
N ALA A 123 5.46 -18.60 -9.18
CA ALA A 123 4.41 -19.04 -10.11
C ALA A 123 3.49 -20.10 -9.47
N GLY A 124 4.07 -21.04 -8.70
CA GLY A 124 3.31 -22.02 -7.93
C GLY A 124 2.40 -21.37 -6.88
N LEU A 125 2.90 -20.35 -6.18
CA LEU A 125 2.16 -19.61 -5.16
C LEU A 125 1.00 -18.81 -5.76
N ILE A 126 1.22 -18.11 -6.87
CA ILE A 126 0.16 -17.43 -7.64
C ILE A 126 -0.93 -18.44 -8.04
N ARG A 127 -0.54 -19.63 -8.52
CA ARG A 127 -1.50 -20.68 -8.90
C ARG A 127 -2.29 -21.19 -7.69
N CYS A 128 -1.64 -21.42 -6.54
CA CYS A 128 -2.34 -21.82 -5.32
C CYS A 128 -3.37 -20.77 -4.89
N VAL A 129 -3.03 -19.48 -4.96
CA VAL A 129 -3.96 -18.38 -4.64
C VAL A 129 -5.16 -18.37 -5.60
N GLN A 130 -4.91 -18.49 -6.90
CA GLN A 130 -5.98 -18.56 -7.93
C GLN A 130 -6.93 -19.75 -7.72
N LEU A 131 -6.43 -20.86 -7.18
CA LEU A 131 -7.21 -22.05 -6.84
C LEU A 131 -7.73 -22.05 -5.39
N THR A 132 -7.61 -20.91 -4.68
CA THR A 132 -7.98 -20.74 -3.25
C THR A 132 -7.33 -21.75 -2.29
N GLN A 133 -6.19 -22.32 -2.67
CA GLN A 133 -5.41 -23.29 -1.90
C GLN A 133 -4.41 -22.60 -0.95
N TRP A 134 -4.94 -21.77 -0.04
CA TRP A 134 -4.14 -20.94 0.86
C TRP A 134 -3.18 -21.73 1.77
N GLU A 135 -3.61 -22.86 2.33
CA GLU A 135 -2.77 -23.73 3.16
C GLU A 135 -1.56 -24.28 2.39
N GLN A 136 -1.74 -24.59 1.11
CA GLN A 136 -0.64 -25.06 0.26
C GLN A 136 0.34 -23.91 -0.04
N ALA A 137 -0.17 -22.70 -0.28
CA ALA A 137 0.65 -21.52 -0.47
C ALA A 137 1.52 -21.22 0.76
N VAL A 138 0.92 -21.25 1.96
CA VAL A 138 1.64 -21.10 3.23
C VAL A 138 2.68 -22.20 3.42
N ARG A 139 2.36 -23.45 3.05
CA ARG A 139 3.33 -24.56 3.12
C ARG A 139 4.53 -24.33 2.21
N ILE A 140 4.34 -23.82 0.99
CA ILE A 140 5.45 -23.46 0.07
C ILE A 140 6.36 -22.42 0.74
N CYS A 141 5.78 -21.37 1.34
CA CYS A 141 6.55 -20.34 2.03
C CYS A 141 7.32 -20.90 3.23
N ARG A 142 6.69 -21.74 4.07
CA ARG A 142 7.35 -22.38 5.23
C ARG A 142 8.50 -23.30 4.81
N THR A 143 8.32 -24.09 3.76
CA THR A 143 9.35 -25.04 3.31
C THR A 143 10.55 -24.33 2.69
N THR A 144 10.31 -23.28 1.92
CA THR A 144 11.40 -22.53 1.24
C THR A 144 12.05 -21.54 2.18
N ASN A 145 11.27 -20.95 3.10
CA ASN A 145 11.68 -19.97 4.10
C ASN A 145 12.41 -18.75 3.53
N GLU A 146 11.91 -18.22 2.42
CA GLU A 146 12.43 -17.02 1.75
C GLU A 146 11.51 -15.82 2.02
N GLU A 147 12.09 -14.68 2.40
CA GLU A 147 11.36 -13.45 2.73
C GLU A 147 10.45 -13.00 1.57
N PHE A 148 10.97 -13.02 0.34
CA PHE A 148 10.22 -12.56 -0.82
C PHE A 148 8.98 -13.39 -1.12
N LEU A 149 8.96 -14.68 -0.75
CA LEU A 149 7.78 -15.52 -0.91
C LEU A 149 6.70 -15.15 0.11
N TRP A 150 7.09 -14.91 1.36
CA TRP A 150 6.18 -14.41 2.40
C TRP A 150 5.61 -13.05 2.04
N ALA A 151 6.44 -12.13 1.54
CA ALA A 151 6.00 -10.82 1.07
C ALA A 151 5.04 -10.91 -0.13
N THR A 152 5.35 -11.78 -1.09
CA THR A 152 4.46 -12.03 -2.23
C THR A 152 3.11 -12.58 -1.78
N LEU A 153 3.10 -13.55 -0.86
CA LEU A 153 1.87 -14.13 -0.33
C LEU A 153 1.06 -13.11 0.49
N ALA A 154 1.72 -12.28 1.30
CA ALA A 154 1.07 -11.19 2.04
C ALA A 154 0.33 -10.25 1.09
N GLY A 155 1.00 -9.80 0.02
CA GLY A 155 0.41 -8.92 -0.99
C GLY A 155 -0.75 -9.58 -1.74
N LEU A 156 -0.62 -10.85 -2.15
CA LEU A 156 -1.70 -11.60 -2.80
C LEU A 156 -2.90 -11.83 -1.87
N ALA A 157 -2.65 -12.13 -0.60
CA ALA A 157 -3.68 -12.27 0.42
C ALA A 157 -4.45 -10.95 0.64
N CYS A 158 -3.76 -9.81 0.60
CA CYS A 158 -4.41 -8.50 0.66
C CYS A 158 -5.28 -8.22 -0.57
N ILE A 159 -4.80 -8.57 -1.78
CA ILE A 159 -5.56 -8.43 -3.04
C ILE A 159 -6.86 -9.23 -2.98
N GLU A 160 -6.78 -10.50 -2.56
CA GLU A 160 -7.94 -11.41 -2.43
C GLU A 160 -8.73 -11.20 -1.13
N LYS A 161 -8.38 -10.19 -0.32
CA LYS A 161 -9.03 -9.87 0.97
C LYS A 161 -9.02 -11.02 1.98
N ASN A 162 -8.04 -11.93 1.90
CA ASN A 162 -7.81 -12.98 2.88
C ASN A 162 -6.87 -12.49 4.00
N TYR A 163 -7.43 -11.68 4.90
CA TYR A 163 -6.67 -11.03 5.97
C TYR A 163 -6.07 -11.98 6.99
N GLN A 164 -6.66 -13.17 7.18
CA GLN A 164 -6.10 -14.19 8.07
C GLN A 164 -4.74 -14.68 7.54
N ILE A 165 -4.64 -14.94 6.24
CA ILE A 165 -3.37 -15.34 5.62
C ILE A 165 -2.40 -14.17 5.58
N ALA A 166 -2.88 -12.95 5.29
CA ALA A 166 -2.04 -11.76 5.30
C ALA A 166 -1.38 -11.57 6.68
N GLU A 167 -2.14 -11.74 7.77
CA GLU A 167 -1.63 -11.61 9.14
C GLU A 167 -0.56 -12.66 9.47
N ILE A 168 -0.75 -13.91 9.05
CA ILE A 168 0.29 -14.94 9.19
C ILE A 168 1.56 -14.52 8.46
N CYS A 169 1.44 -14.01 7.23
CA CYS A 169 2.59 -13.61 6.43
C CYS A 169 3.30 -12.38 7.03
N TYR A 170 2.56 -11.35 7.45
CA TYR A 170 3.14 -10.19 8.14
C TYR A 170 3.80 -10.58 9.47
N GLY A 171 3.28 -11.59 10.16
CA GLY A 171 3.94 -12.16 11.34
C GLY A 171 5.28 -12.83 11.02
N GLN A 172 5.42 -13.45 9.84
CA GLN A 172 6.71 -14.00 9.38
C GLN A 172 7.68 -12.92 8.88
N LEU A 173 7.16 -11.77 8.46
CA LEU A 173 7.96 -10.61 8.03
C LEU A 173 8.27 -9.64 9.17
N GLU A 174 7.87 -9.97 10.41
CA GLU A 174 8.08 -9.14 11.60
C GLU A 174 7.42 -7.74 11.53
N GLU A 175 6.36 -7.62 10.73
CA GLU A 175 5.58 -6.39 10.54
C GLU A 175 4.53 -6.22 11.66
N VAL A 176 5.02 -5.98 12.89
CA VAL A 176 4.20 -6.01 14.12
C VAL A 176 2.98 -5.10 14.06
N GLU A 177 3.13 -3.87 13.55
CA GLU A 177 2.02 -2.92 13.44
C GLU A 177 0.90 -3.44 12.53
N LYS A 178 1.26 -4.08 11.40
CA LYS A 178 0.29 -4.67 10.47
C LYS A 178 -0.39 -5.89 11.08
N VAL A 179 0.34 -6.70 11.84
CA VAL A 179 -0.24 -7.86 12.57
C VAL A 179 -1.26 -7.40 13.61
N LEU A 180 -0.91 -6.40 14.43
CA LEU A 180 -1.82 -5.83 15.43
C LEU A 180 -3.09 -5.29 14.77
N PHE A 181 -2.93 -4.53 13.67
CA PHE A 181 -4.05 -4.00 12.91
C PHE A 181 -4.98 -5.12 12.37
N LEU A 182 -4.41 -6.17 11.77
CA LEU A 182 -5.22 -7.28 11.21
C LEU A 182 -5.89 -8.12 12.31
N SER A 183 -5.24 -8.28 13.45
CA SER A 183 -5.85 -8.89 14.64
C SER A 183 -7.04 -8.07 15.14
N GLU A 184 -6.90 -6.74 15.23
CA GLU A 184 -8.02 -5.85 15.55
C GLU A 184 -9.16 -5.96 14.52
N LEU A 185 -8.82 -6.02 13.23
CA LEU A 185 -9.80 -6.19 12.17
C LEU A 185 -10.61 -7.48 12.34
N ARG A 186 -9.95 -8.55 12.79
CA ARG A 186 -10.59 -9.84 13.07
C ARG A 186 -11.54 -9.77 14.26
N SER A 187 -11.22 -8.96 15.26
CA SER A 187 -12.06 -8.74 16.45
C SER A 187 -13.27 -7.85 16.20
N GLN A 188 -13.33 -7.17 15.04
CA GLN A 188 -14.41 -6.25 14.72
C GLN A 188 -15.66 -7.00 14.21
N ASN A 189 -16.72 -6.97 15.01
CA ASN A 189 -17.96 -7.69 14.71
C ASN A 189 -18.92 -6.90 13.80
N VAL A 190 -18.74 -5.58 13.67
CA VAL A 190 -19.59 -4.72 12.83
C VAL A 190 -19.06 -4.73 11.37
N PRO A 191 -19.79 -5.29 10.39
CA PRO A 191 -19.30 -5.45 9.02
C PRO A 191 -18.90 -4.13 8.35
N GLN A 192 -19.70 -3.07 8.53
CA GLN A 192 -19.44 -1.75 7.95
C GLN A 192 -18.13 -1.14 8.47
N LEU A 193 -17.83 -1.33 9.77
CA LEU A 193 -16.58 -0.87 10.37
C LEU A 193 -15.40 -1.71 9.94
N ARG A 194 -15.61 -3.01 9.74
CA ARG A 194 -14.60 -3.89 9.17
C ARG A 194 -14.22 -3.45 7.76
N ASP A 195 -15.21 -3.17 6.91
CA ASP A 195 -14.97 -2.67 5.54
C ASP A 195 -14.26 -1.31 5.55
N ALA A 196 -14.64 -0.41 6.47
CA ALA A 196 -13.97 0.88 6.64
C ALA A 196 -12.49 0.73 7.04
N LYS A 197 -12.20 -0.14 8.02
CA LYS A 197 -10.83 -0.46 8.45
C LYS A 197 -10.03 -1.10 7.31
N VAL A 198 -10.63 -2.03 6.56
CA VAL A 198 -10.01 -2.61 5.35
C VAL A 198 -9.64 -1.53 4.33
N ALA A 199 -10.54 -0.59 4.06
CA ALA A 199 -10.29 0.50 3.13
C ALA A 199 -9.16 1.42 3.65
N GLN A 200 -9.09 1.65 4.96
CA GLN A 200 -8.00 2.38 5.60
C GLN A 200 -6.65 1.66 5.42
N PHE A 201 -6.60 0.36 5.69
CA PHE A 201 -5.42 -0.48 5.51
C PHE A 201 -4.92 -0.46 4.07
N SER A 202 -5.84 -0.53 3.12
CA SER A 202 -5.54 -0.55 1.68
C SER A 202 -5.21 0.83 1.10
N GLY A 203 -5.07 1.87 1.93
CA GLY A 203 -4.80 3.24 1.48
C GLY A 203 -5.98 3.95 0.78
N GLN A 204 -7.17 3.35 0.75
CA GLN A 204 -8.38 3.88 0.12
C GLN A 204 -9.09 4.91 1.01
N ARG A 205 -8.39 6.00 1.34
CA ARG A 205 -8.81 7.01 2.33
C ARG A 205 -10.21 7.59 2.11
N ARG A 206 -10.63 7.75 0.84
CA ARG A 206 -11.96 8.29 0.50
C ARG A 206 -13.08 7.28 0.76
N GLU A 207 -12.82 6.01 0.45
CA GLU A 207 -13.77 4.94 0.71
C GLU A 207 -13.89 4.69 2.22
N ALA A 208 -12.77 4.65 2.94
CA ALA A 208 -12.74 4.54 4.40
C ALA A 208 -13.55 5.66 5.08
N ASP A 209 -13.33 6.92 4.69
CA ASP A 209 -14.10 8.09 5.15
C ASP A 209 -15.60 7.91 4.88
N MET A 210 -15.99 7.52 3.67
CA MET A 210 -17.39 7.29 3.32
C MET A 210 -18.04 6.18 4.15
N LEU A 211 -17.35 5.06 4.33
CA LEU A 211 -17.85 3.91 5.09
C LEU A 211 -18.03 4.25 6.57
N LEU A 212 -17.08 4.97 7.18
CA LEU A 212 -17.20 5.43 8.58
C LEU A 212 -18.38 6.38 8.76
N VAL A 213 -18.55 7.36 7.86
CA VAL A 213 -19.67 8.30 7.93
C VAL A 213 -21.01 7.57 7.75
N ASN A 214 -21.09 6.63 6.81
CA ASN A 214 -22.31 5.85 6.58
C ASN A 214 -22.64 4.90 7.75
N ALA A 215 -21.61 4.43 8.47
CA ALA A 215 -21.76 3.66 9.70
C ALA A 215 -22.08 4.52 10.94
N GLY A 216 -22.26 5.84 10.78
CA GLY A 216 -22.52 6.78 11.88
C GLY A 216 -21.28 7.13 12.71
N ARG A 217 -20.09 6.64 12.34
CA ARG A 217 -18.82 6.88 13.04
C ARG A 217 -18.12 8.14 12.55
N THR A 218 -18.84 9.26 12.61
CA THR A 218 -18.37 10.54 12.04
C THR A 218 -17.12 11.09 12.76
N PHE A 219 -16.98 10.84 14.06
CA PHE A 219 -15.77 11.20 14.82
C PHE A 219 -14.53 10.42 14.35
N GLU A 220 -14.65 9.10 14.19
CA GLU A 220 -13.57 8.26 13.65
C GLU A 220 -13.19 8.71 12.23
N ALA A 221 -14.17 9.07 11.39
CA ALA A 221 -13.94 9.65 10.07
C ALA A 221 -13.20 11.00 10.14
N LEU A 222 -13.54 11.87 11.10
CA LEU A 222 -12.86 13.15 11.32
C LEU A 222 -11.39 12.92 11.69
N MET A 223 -11.12 12.04 12.66
CA MET A 223 -9.76 11.71 13.09
C MET A 223 -8.93 11.07 11.96
N LEU A 224 -9.54 10.18 11.16
CA LEU A 224 -8.91 9.63 9.96
C LEU A 224 -8.49 10.73 8.96
N ASN A 225 -9.37 11.70 8.70
CA ASN A 225 -9.07 12.79 7.79
C ASN A 225 -7.99 13.73 8.35
N LEU A 226 -7.97 14.00 9.66
CA LEU A 226 -6.91 14.76 10.31
C LEU A 226 -5.56 14.04 10.22
N GLY A 227 -5.49 12.76 10.58
CA GLY A 227 -4.27 11.96 10.52
C GLY A 227 -3.73 11.77 9.10
N THR A 228 -4.59 11.89 8.08
CA THR A 228 -4.20 11.81 6.66
C THR A 228 -4.06 13.18 5.98
N PHE A 229 -4.02 14.26 6.77
CA PHE A 229 -3.86 15.66 6.32
C PHE A 229 -4.94 16.15 5.35
N ARG A 230 -6.11 15.53 5.32
CA ARG A 230 -7.30 15.97 4.57
C ARG A 230 -8.09 17.01 5.35
N PHE A 231 -7.44 18.12 5.67
CA PHE A 231 -8.00 19.16 6.55
C PHE A 231 -9.35 19.71 6.07
N ASP A 232 -9.52 19.96 4.76
CA ASP A 232 -10.77 20.51 4.22
C ASP A 232 -11.97 19.58 4.50
N ARG A 233 -11.75 18.27 4.32
CA ARG A 233 -12.76 17.26 4.64
C ARG A 233 -13.03 17.19 6.14
N ALA A 234 -11.97 17.26 6.96
CA ALA A 234 -12.14 17.28 8.42
C ALA A 234 -12.95 18.49 8.88
N LEU A 235 -12.74 19.66 8.27
CA LEU A 235 -13.50 20.89 8.55
C LEU A 235 -14.98 20.74 8.16
N GLU A 236 -15.27 20.17 6.98
CA GLU A 236 -16.64 19.85 6.57
C GLU A 236 -17.35 18.94 7.59
N LEU A 237 -16.66 17.87 8.02
CA LEU A 237 -17.19 16.92 9.01
C LEU A 237 -17.45 17.59 10.36
N ALA A 238 -16.49 18.37 10.87
CA ALA A 238 -16.63 19.08 12.14
C ALA A 238 -17.80 20.08 12.11
N THR A 239 -17.92 20.84 11.02
CA THR A 239 -19.02 21.81 10.83
C THR A 239 -20.38 21.09 10.81
N LYS A 240 -20.48 19.95 10.11
CA LYS A 240 -21.70 19.15 10.05
C LYS A 240 -22.06 18.52 11.40
N MET A 241 -21.06 18.08 12.16
CA MET A 241 -21.25 17.53 13.51
C MET A 241 -21.63 18.60 14.54
N GLY A 242 -21.29 19.87 14.28
CA GLY A 242 -21.42 20.95 15.26
C GLY A 242 -20.48 20.80 16.46
N ARG A 243 -19.41 20.00 16.33
CA ARG A 243 -18.42 19.69 17.37
C ARG A 243 -17.04 19.49 16.73
N HIS A 244 -15.97 19.60 17.51
CA HIS A 244 -14.57 19.45 17.08
C HIS A 244 -14.06 20.50 16.07
N LEU A 245 -14.73 21.64 15.95
CA LEU A 245 -14.23 22.73 15.11
C LEU A 245 -12.88 23.25 15.65
N ASP A 246 -12.80 23.50 16.96
CA ASP A 246 -11.58 23.78 17.72
C ASP A 246 -10.47 22.75 17.47
N THR A 247 -10.82 21.47 17.46
CA THR A 247 -9.90 20.36 17.23
C THR A 247 -9.29 20.47 15.83
N VAL A 248 -10.11 20.63 14.78
CA VAL A 248 -9.62 20.75 13.39
C VAL A 248 -8.73 21.98 13.22
N LEU A 249 -9.13 23.12 13.78
CA LEU A 249 -8.35 24.36 13.72
C LEU A 249 -7.01 24.21 14.45
N GLY A 250 -7.00 23.61 15.65
CA GLY A 250 -5.78 23.35 16.41
C GLY A 250 -4.79 22.45 15.67
N TYR A 251 -5.26 21.31 15.13
CA TYR A 251 -4.39 20.42 14.34
C TYR A 251 -3.86 21.08 13.06
N ARG A 252 -4.69 21.91 12.39
CA ARG A 252 -4.27 22.71 11.23
C ARG A 252 -3.20 23.72 11.61
N GLN A 253 -3.39 24.47 12.70
CA GLN A 253 -2.44 25.46 13.19
C GLN A 253 -1.09 24.80 13.51
N ARG A 254 -1.10 23.71 14.29
CA ARG A 254 0.11 22.95 14.64
C ARG A 254 0.84 22.42 13.41
N TYR A 255 0.11 21.94 12.41
CA TYR A 255 0.69 21.50 11.14
C TYR A 255 1.38 22.64 10.38
N LEU A 256 0.73 23.81 10.29
CA LEU A 256 1.29 24.99 9.60
C LEU A 256 2.52 25.55 10.31
N GLU A 257 2.50 25.61 11.64
CA GLU A 257 3.65 26.01 12.47
C GLU A 257 4.85 25.09 12.22
N LEU A 258 4.63 23.76 12.16
CA LEU A 258 5.67 22.77 11.93
C LEU A 258 6.37 22.93 10.57
N ILE A 259 5.65 23.40 9.55
CA ILE A 259 6.21 23.68 8.22
C ILE A 259 6.59 25.16 8.02
N GLY A 260 6.52 25.98 9.07
CA GLY A 260 6.88 27.40 9.04
C GLY A 260 5.98 28.27 8.17
N ARG A 261 4.70 27.89 8.00
CA ARG A 261 3.71 28.63 7.20
C ARG A 261 2.63 29.24 8.09
N LYS A 262 1.97 30.28 7.57
CA LYS A 262 0.78 30.90 8.19
C LYS A 262 -0.48 30.43 7.48
N GLU A 263 -1.62 30.48 8.16
CA GLU A 263 -2.91 30.16 7.55
C GLU A 263 -3.29 31.25 6.53
N THR A 264 -3.69 30.81 5.35
CA THR A 264 -4.08 31.68 4.23
C THR A 264 -5.51 31.42 3.78
N ASP A 265 -6.08 30.28 4.17
CA ASP A 265 -7.44 29.92 3.77
C ASP A 265 -8.47 30.73 4.56
N GLN A 266 -9.31 31.47 3.82
CA GLN A 266 -10.33 32.33 4.40
C GLN A 266 -11.36 31.57 5.24
N ARG A 267 -11.63 30.29 4.94
CA ARG A 267 -12.57 29.46 5.72
C ARG A 267 -12.02 29.23 7.12
N TYR A 268 -10.75 28.89 7.23
CA TYR A 268 -10.06 28.68 8.49
C TYR A 268 -9.91 29.98 9.27
N LEU A 269 -9.51 31.08 8.61
CA LEU A 269 -9.34 32.38 9.26
C LEU A 269 -10.65 32.90 9.89
N LYS A 270 -11.80 32.67 9.24
CA LYS A 270 -13.11 33.01 9.82
C LYS A 270 -13.36 32.26 11.12
N HIS A 271 -13.21 30.94 11.10
CA HIS A 271 -13.46 30.13 12.29
C HIS A 271 -12.43 30.33 13.41
N LEU A 272 -11.17 30.63 13.07
CA LEU A 272 -10.13 31.03 14.04
C LEU A 272 -10.48 32.30 14.82
N SER A 273 -11.29 33.20 14.24
CA SER A 273 -11.77 34.39 14.95
C SER A 273 -12.95 34.13 15.88
N GLU A 274 -13.63 32.99 15.70
CA GLU A 274 -14.85 32.62 16.42
C GLU A 274 -14.59 31.60 17.55
N VAL A 275 -13.48 30.86 17.46
CA VAL A 275 -13.20 29.69 18.30
C VAL A 275 -11.84 29.81 18.97
N GLU A 276 -11.82 29.72 20.30
CA GLU A 276 -10.58 29.63 21.07
C GLU A 276 -10.03 28.19 21.05
N ILE A 277 -8.72 28.07 20.82
CA ILE A 277 -8.02 26.78 20.74
C ILE A 277 -7.36 26.50 22.08
N ASP A 278 -8.02 25.67 22.89
CA ASP A 278 -7.45 25.11 24.12
C ASP A 278 -7.15 23.62 23.94
N TRP A 279 -5.85 23.28 23.92
CA TRP A 279 -5.41 21.90 23.74
C TRP A 279 -5.82 20.97 24.88
N THR A 280 -5.91 21.46 26.11
CA THR A 280 -6.32 20.62 27.25
C THR A 280 -7.76 20.16 27.07
N HIS A 281 -8.65 21.09 26.75
CA HIS A 281 -10.04 20.81 26.45
C HIS A 281 -10.23 19.96 25.18
N ILE A 282 -9.42 20.18 24.13
CA ILE A 282 -9.43 19.35 22.92
C ILE A 282 -9.09 17.90 23.27
N PHE A 283 -8.06 17.65 24.09
CA PHE A 283 -7.68 16.29 24.48
C PHE A 283 -8.78 15.60 25.29
N GLU A 284 -9.41 16.30 26.23
CA GLU A 284 -10.55 15.78 27.00
C GLU A 284 -11.72 15.39 26.08
N LYS A 285 -12.07 16.25 25.11
CA LYS A 285 -13.12 15.96 24.12
C LYS A 285 -12.81 14.71 23.30
N ILE A 286 -11.57 14.59 22.83
CA ILE A 286 -11.13 13.42 22.06
C ILE A 286 -11.27 12.16 22.91
N GLN A 287 -10.80 12.18 24.16
CA GLN A 287 -10.92 11.03 25.06
C GLN A 287 -12.38 10.63 25.35
N GLU A 288 -13.27 11.61 25.56
CA GLU A 288 -14.70 11.34 25.72
C GLU A 288 -15.30 10.63 24.50
N ASP A 289 -14.99 11.12 23.30
CA ASP A 289 -15.58 10.59 22.06
C ASP A 289 -14.94 9.25 21.64
N GLU A 290 -13.66 9.03 21.96
CA GLU A 290 -13.00 7.71 21.87
C GLU A 290 -13.62 6.69 22.83
N ALA A 291 -13.91 7.09 24.09
CA ALA A 291 -14.56 6.22 25.06
C ALA A 291 -15.96 5.80 24.60
N LYS A 292 -16.74 6.74 24.04
CA LYS A 292 -18.06 6.44 23.44
C LYS A 292 -17.94 5.50 22.24
N ALA A 293 -16.99 5.74 21.35
CA ALA A 293 -16.76 4.89 20.18
C ALA A 293 -16.40 3.44 20.59
N ASN A 294 -15.58 3.29 21.63
CA ASN A 294 -15.19 1.99 22.19
C ASN A 294 -16.36 1.26 22.86
N GLN A 295 -17.27 1.97 23.52
CA GLN A 295 -18.49 1.37 24.08
C GLN A 295 -19.42 0.89 22.96
N GLN A 296 -19.58 1.67 21.89
CA GLN A 296 -20.37 1.28 20.73
C GLN A 296 -19.78 0.07 19.99
N ASN A 297 -18.46 -0.12 20.02
CA ASN A 297 -17.79 -1.31 19.44
C ASN A 297 -17.98 -2.59 20.26
N LYS A 298 -18.34 -2.47 21.55
CA LYS A 298 -18.60 -3.61 22.46
C LYS A 298 -20.07 -3.98 22.55
N SER A 299 -20.95 -3.18 21.95
CA SER A 299 -22.39 -3.43 21.92
C SER A 299 -22.69 -4.49 20.84
N PRO A 300 -23.41 -5.57 21.18
CA PRO A 300 -23.68 -6.69 20.25
C PRO A 300 -24.52 -6.28 19.04
#